data_AF-A0A2M7EHH3-F1
#
_entry.id   AF-A0A2M7EHH3-F1
#
_cell.length_a   1.000
_cell.length_b   1.000
_cell.length_c   1.000
_cell.angle_alpha   90.00
_cell.angle_beta   90.00
_cell.angle_gamma   90.00
#
_symmetry.space_group_name_H-M   'P 1'
#
loop_
_entity.id
_entity.type
_entity.pdbx_description
1 polymer ?
#
loop_
_entity_poly.entity_id
_entity_poly.type
_entity_poly.pdbx_seq_one_letter_code
_entity_poly.pdbx_strand_id
1 'polypeptide(L)'
;MLIIGEKINILNRLVYEAISSKEMSVITSIALLQVEAGADALDVNLGPEITRREEIMQEVVTAIQQYVDVPLCLNGSPEMIEAGLRVHRGRAIINGITGDRKRMERLASLARKYNAMIVGMTIPEKGYAEDVEEKCSIAIEIIEQGKACGISPSDIFLDPI
;
A
#
# COMPACT_ATOMS: atom_id res chain seq x y z
N MET A 1 15.37 11.24 -1.54
CA MET A 1 14.98 9.89 -1.06
C MET A 1 13.54 10.01 -0.63
N LEU A 2 12.66 9.11 -1.08
CA LEU A 2 11.26 9.06 -0.63
C LEU A 2 11.20 8.22 0.65
N ILE A 3 10.65 8.78 1.74
CA ILE A 3 10.52 8.11 3.03
C ILE A 3 9.04 7.72 3.24
N ILE A 4 8.77 6.42 3.35
CA ILE A 4 7.43 5.91 3.69
C ILE A 4 7.41 5.55 5.18
N GLY A 5 6.60 6.26 5.97
CA GLY A 5 6.41 5.99 7.40
C GLY A 5 5.63 4.69 7.63
N GLU A 6 6.17 3.77 8.41
CA GLU A 6 5.66 2.40 8.60
C GLU A 6 4.75 2.19 9.84
N LYS A 7 4.56 3.19 10.70
CA LYS A 7 4.02 2.96 12.04
C LYS A 7 2.51 2.72 12.10
N ILE A 8 1.77 2.98 11.02
CA ILE A 8 0.33 2.70 10.91
C ILE A 8 0.15 1.28 10.36
N ASN A 9 0.55 0.31 11.19
CA ASN A 9 0.56 -1.09 10.87
C ASN A 9 -0.13 -1.88 11.99
N ILE A 10 -0.97 -2.85 11.66
CA ILE A 10 -1.73 -3.63 12.65
C ILE A 10 -0.85 -4.39 13.64
N LEU A 11 0.40 -4.71 13.27
CA LEU A 11 1.36 -5.34 14.18
C LEU A 11 1.83 -4.38 15.28
N ASN A 12 1.64 -3.07 15.11
CA ASN A 12 1.81 -2.09 16.16
C ASN A 12 0.62 -2.18 17.13
N ARG A 13 0.90 -2.57 18.38
CA ARG A 13 -0.10 -2.72 19.43
C ARG A 13 -1.02 -1.50 19.58
N LEU A 14 -0.48 -0.29 19.49
CA LEU A 14 -1.27 0.94 19.61
C LEU A 14 -2.28 1.09 18.46
N VAL A 15 -1.89 0.69 17.24
CA VAL A 15 -2.76 0.72 16.06
C VAL A 15 -3.84 -0.35 16.18
N TYR A 16 -3.47 -1.56 16.61
CA TYR A 16 -4.43 -2.65 16.84
C TYR A 16 -5.51 -2.27 17.85
N GLU A 17 -5.10 -1.75 19.02
CA GLU A 17 -6.02 -1.31 20.08
C GLU A 17 -6.89 -0.15 19.58
N ALA A 18 -6.30 0.82 18.88
CA ALA A 18 -7.04 1.96 18.31
C ALA A 18 -8.11 1.54 17.30
N ILE A 19 -7.80 0.63 16.38
CA ILE A 19 -8.77 0.11 15.42
C ILE A 19 -9.87 -0.68 16.13
N SER A 20 -9.49 -1.53 17.09
CA SER A 20 -10.43 -2.38 17.84
C SER A 20 -11.41 -1.55 18.68
N SER A 21 -10.95 -0.44 19.25
CA SER A 21 -11.74 0.49 20.06
C SER A 21 -12.33 1.65 19.26
N LYS A 22 -12.09 1.75 17.95
CA LYS A 22 -12.47 2.88 17.09
C LYS A 22 -11.90 4.25 17.50
N GLU A 23 -10.75 4.25 18.15
CA GLU A 23 -10.05 5.45 18.64
C GLU A 23 -9.15 6.04 17.54
N MET A 24 -9.76 6.66 16.52
CA MET A 24 -9.04 7.20 15.35
C MET A 24 -8.04 8.31 15.71
N SER A 25 -8.21 8.98 16.84
CA SER A 25 -7.29 10.02 17.35
C SER A 25 -5.86 9.49 17.55
N VAL A 26 -5.71 8.22 17.92
CA VAL A 26 -4.40 7.56 18.07
C VAL A 26 -3.75 7.37 16.69
N ILE A 27 -4.52 6.93 15.70
CA ILE A 27 -4.04 6.74 14.33
C ILE A 27 -3.59 8.07 13.72
N THR A 28 -4.39 9.13 13.86
CA THR A 28 -4.05 10.46 13.33
C THR A 28 -2.85 11.06 14.05
N SER A 29 -2.69 10.81 15.36
CA SER A 29 -1.50 11.25 16.10
C SER A 29 -0.23 10.55 15.59
N ILE A 30 -0.29 9.24 15.33
CA ILE A 30 0.84 8.49 14.74
C ILE A 30 1.15 9.01 13.32
N ALA A 31 0.12 9.33 12.53
CA ALA A 31 0.32 9.92 11.20
C ALA A 31 1.05 11.26 11.26
N LEU A 32 0.57 12.18 12.11
CA LEU A 32 1.18 13.50 12.32
C LEU A 32 2.64 13.39 12.73
N LEU A 33 2.96 12.57 13.73
CA LEU A 33 4.32 12.40 14.23
C LEU A 33 5.28 11.88 13.15
N GLN A 34 4.82 11.00 12.26
CA GLN A 34 5.65 10.51 11.16
C GLN A 34 5.92 11.59 10.11
N VAL A 35 4.93 12.41 9.78
CA VAL A 35 5.10 13.54 8.85
C VAL A 35 6.01 14.61 9.45
N GLU A 36 5.84 14.94 10.74
CA GLU A 36 6.73 15.85 11.47
C GLU A 36 8.18 15.33 11.54
N ALA A 37 8.37 14.01 11.56
CA ALA A 37 9.67 13.37 11.48
C ALA A 37 10.25 13.29 10.05
N GLY A 38 9.53 13.77 9.04
CA GLY A 38 10.00 13.85 7.65
C GLY A 38 9.56 12.71 6.74
N ALA A 39 8.47 11.99 7.06
CA ALA A 39 7.88 11.03 6.13
C ALA A 39 7.23 11.75 4.94
N ASP A 40 7.57 11.33 3.72
CA ASP A 40 7.01 11.83 2.46
C ASP A 40 5.69 11.13 2.08
N ALA A 41 5.46 9.93 2.63
CA ALA A 41 4.23 9.15 2.49
C ALA A 41 4.04 8.26 3.74
N LEU A 42 2.85 7.71 3.94
CA LEU A 42 2.54 6.85 5.10
C LEU A 42 1.99 5.49 4.65
N ASP A 43 2.61 4.40 5.10
CA ASP A 43 2.06 3.04 4.95
C ASP A 43 0.82 2.87 5.84
N VAL A 44 -0.21 2.24 5.29
CA VAL A 44 -1.45 1.89 5.99
C VAL A 44 -1.70 0.40 5.77
N ASN A 45 -1.37 -0.39 6.79
CA ASN A 45 -1.52 -1.83 6.78
C ASN A 45 -2.39 -2.29 7.97
N LEU A 46 -3.64 -2.66 7.71
CA LEU A 46 -4.55 -3.10 8.78
C LEU A 46 -4.62 -4.63 8.92
N GLY A 47 -3.83 -5.37 8.12
CA GLY A 47 -3.77 -6.83 8.12
C GLY A 47 -5.08 -7.55 7.74
N PRO A 48 -5.02 -8.90 7.64
CA PRO A 48 -6.13 -9.71 7.15
C PRO A 48 -7.20 -10.01 8.20
N GLU A 49 -6.86 -9.94 9.50
CA GLU A 49 -7.72 -10.40 10.61
C GLU A 49 -8.81 -9.39 11.00
N ILE A 50 -8.70 -8.15 10.52
CA ILE A 50 -9.66 -7.11 10.82
C ILE A 50 -11.00 -7.39 10.11
N THR A 51 -12.07 -7.45 10.92
CA THR A 51 -13.45 -7.52 10.41
C THR A 51 -13.85 -6.20 9.75
N ARG A 52 -14.72 -6.21 8.73
CA ARG A 52 -15.16 -5.00 8.00
C ARG A 52 -13.99 -4.17 7.45
N ARG A 53 -12.88 -4.82 7.07
CA ARG A 53 -11.63 -4.20 6.61
C ARG A 53 -11.77 -3.11 5.55
N GLU A 54 -12.71 -3.22 4.62
CA GLU A 54 -12.94 -2.19 3.58
C GLU A 54 -13.48 -0.87 4.16
N GLU A 55 -14.37 -0.98 5.14
CA GLU A 55 -14.93 0.19 5.84
C GLU A 55 -13.89 0.82 6.75
N ILE A 56 -13.15 0.01 7.51
CA ILE A 56 -12.11 0.52 8.39
C ILE A 56 -10.97 1.17 7.57
N MET A 57 -10.62 0.61 6.40
CA MET A 57 -9.66 1.27 5.50
C MET A 57 -10.17 2.64 5.06
N GLN A 58 -11.45 2.79 4.72
CA GLN A 58 -12.03 4.09 4.38
C GLN A 58 -12.01 5.07 5.56
N GLU A 59 -12.37 4.62 6.76
CA GLU A 59 -12.34 5.42 7.99
C GLU A 59 -10.92 5.91 8.29
N VAL A 60 -9.93 5.01 8.24
CA VAL A 60 -8.52 5.31 8.51
C VAL A 60 -7.96 6.30 7.48
N VAL A 61 -8.16 6.05 6.18
CA VAL A 61 -7.68 6.96 5.12
C VAL A 61 -8.31 8.35 5.28
N THR A 62 -9.63 8.40 5.51
CA THR A 62 -10.35 9.67 5.69
C THR A 62 -9.84 10.42 6.92
N ALA A 63 -9.65 9.73 8.04
CA ALA A 63 -9.18 10.33 9.29
C ALA A 63 -7.76 10.87 9.16
N ILE A 64 -6.82 10.10 8.60
CA ILE A 64 -5.43 10.52 8.40
C ILE A 64 -5.38 11.79 7.55
N GLN A 65 -6.04 11.78 6.40
CA GLN A 65 -5.98 12.91 5.47
C GLN A 65 -6.70 14.17 5.98
N GLN A 66 -7.48 14.12 7.05
CA GLN A 66 -7.97 15.36 7.69
C GLN A 66 -6.83 16.21 8.29
N TYR A 67 -5.69 15.59 8.64
CA TYR A 67 -4.61 16.23 9.39
C TYR A 67 -3.29 16.31 8.64
N VAL A 68 -3.06 15.42 7.65
CA VAL A 68 -1.82 15.40 6.87
C VAL A 68 -2.10 15.41 5.36
N ASP A 69 -1.19 16.01 4.61
CA ASP A 69 -1.29 16.17 3.14
C ASP A 69 -0.15 15.43 2.42
N VAL A 70 0.11 14.19 2.85
CA VAL A 70 1.06 13.27 2.20
C VAL A 70 0.32 12.08 1.58
N PRO A 71 0.82 11.49 0.49
CA PRO A 71 0.28 10.25 -0.07
C PRO A 71 0.20 9.12 0.95
N LEU A 72 -0.84 8.30 0.84
CA LEU A 72 -0.93 7.04 1.58
C LEU A 72 -0.51 5.86 0.71
N CYS A 73 0.26 4.97 1.31
CA CYS A 73 0.74 3.71 0.78
C CYS A 73 -0.16 2.60 1.33
N LEU A 74 -1.15 2.18 0.53
CA LEU A 74 -2.23 1.31 0.97
C LEU A 74 -1.85 -0.16 0.80
N ASN A 75 -1.89 -0.91 1.90
CA ASN A 75 -1.55 -2.33 1.93
C ASN A 75 -2.75 -3.17 2.38
N GLY A 76 -3.02 -4.27 1.68
CA GLY A 76 -4.10 -5.19 2.01
C GLY A 76 -4.58 -6.06 0.84
N SER A 77 -5.81 -6.57 0.94
CA SER A 77 -6.47 -7.24 -0.19
C SER A 77 -6.87 -6.23 -1.26
N PRO A 78 -7.06 -6.63 -2.52
CA PRO A 78 -7.47 -5.69 -3.57
C PRO A 78 -8.78 -4.94 -3.27
N GLU A 79 -9.74 -5.57 -2.60
CA GLU A 79 -10.99 -4.92 -2.16
C GLU A 79 -10.72 -3.82 -1.15
N MET A 80 -9.86 -4.11 -0.18
CA MET A 80 -9.48 -3.18 0.88
C MET A 80 -8.72 -2.00 0.32
N ILE A 81 -7.75 -2.24 -0.58
CA ILE A 81 -7.02 -1.21 -1.30
C ILE A 81 -7.99 -0.36 -2.12
N GLU A 82 -8.90 -0.97 -2.89
CA GLU A 82 -9.89 -0.20 -3.65
C GLU A 82 -10.77 0.68 -2.76
N ALA A 83 -11.19 0.17 -1.60
CA ALA A 83 -11.98 0.93 -0.64
C ALA A 83 -11.22 2.18 -0.16
N GLY A 84 -9.95 2.05 0.19
CA GLY A 84 -9.10 3.19 0.54
C GLY A 84 -8.90 4.16 -0.63
N LEU A 85 -8.63 3.65 -1.84
CA LEU A 85 -8.45 4.48 -3.03
C LEU A 85 -9.68 5.33 -3.39
N ARG A 86 -10.90 4.86 -3.11
CA ARG A 86 -12.13 5.63 -3.36
C ARG A 86 -12.25 6.91 -2.56
N VAL A 87 -11.68 6.93 -1.36
CA VAL A 87 -11.76 8.08 -0.43
C VAL A 87 -10.44 8.84 -0.32
N HIS A 88 -9.34 8.26 -0.81
CA HIS A 88 -8.03 8.91 -0.84
C HIS A 88 -8.04 10.15 -1.73
N ARG A 89 -7.46 11.24 -1.22
CA ARG A 89 -7.22 12.50 -1.95
C ARG A 89 -5.80 12.56 -2.47
N GLY A 90 -5.64 12.99 -3.72
CA GLY A 90 -4.34 13.01 -4.39
C GLY A 90 -3.91 11.63 -4.88
N ARG A 91 -2.61 11.47 -5.12
CA ARG A 91 -2.04 10.27 -5.76
C ARG A 91 -1.56 9.27 -4.72
N ALA A 92 -2.22 8.13 -4.60
CA ALA A 92 -1.85 7.07 -3.65
C ALA A 92 -0.70 6.18 -4.17
N ILE A 93 -0.16 5.35 -3.28
CA ILE A 93 0.72 4.21 -3.60
C ILE A 93 0.00 2.92 -3.21
N ILE A 94 0.02 1.91 -4.08
CA ILE A 94 -0.48 0.56 -3.79
C ILE A 94 0.69 -0.33 -3.37
N ASN A 95 0.61 -0.94 -2.19
CA ASN A 95 1.66 -1.79 -1.62
C ASN A 95 1.14 -3.23 -1.38
N GLY A 96 1.39 -4.19 -2.26
CA GLY A 96 1.99 -4.11 -3.58
C GLY A 96 1.56 -5.31 -4.44
N ILE A 97 2.13 -5.40 -5.65
CA ILE A 97 1.98 -6.54 -6.57
C ILE A 97 3.15 -7.52 -6.39
N THR A 98 2.91 -8.78 -6.72
CA THR A 98 3.89 -9.87 -6.72
C THR A 98 3.82 -10.61 -8.07
N GLY A 99 4.60 -11.68 -8.25
CA GLY A 99 4.50 -12.59 -9.39
C GLY A 99 3.18 -13.37 -9.49
N ASP A 100 2.23 -13.20 -8.55
CA ASP A 100 0.85 -13.68 -8.74
C ASP A 100 0.14 -12.83 -9.80
N ARG A 101 0.03 -13.38 -11.01
CA ARG A 101 -0.56 -12.72 -12.17
C ARG A 101 -1.99 -12.25 -11.94
N LYS A 102 -2.84 -13.03 -11.25
CA LYS A 102 -4.24 -12.65 -11.03
C LYS A 102 -4.34 -11.45 -10.09
N ARG A 103 -3.54 -11.48 -9.02
CA ARG A 103 -3.45 -10.35 -8.09
C ARG A 103 -2.89 -9.11 -8.78
N MET A 104 -1.84 -9.29 -9.58
CA MET A 104 -1.19 -8.23 -10.34
C MET A 104 -2.16 -7.54 -11.31
N GLU A 105 -2.86 -8.27 -12.17
CA GLU A 105 -3.82 -7.72 -13.14
C GLU A 105 -4.90 -6.88 -12.45
N ARG A 106 -5.38 -7.36 -11.29
CA ARG A 106 -6.40 -6.66 -10.50
C ARG A 106 -5.87 -5.37 -9.87
N LEU A 107 -4.72 -5.42 -9.20
CA LEU A 107 -4.12 -4.22 -8.58
C LEU A 107 -3.63 -3.21 -9.61
N ALA A 108 -3.11 -3.67 -10.75
CA ALA A 108 -2.72 -2.81 -11.86
C ALA A 108 -3.92 -2.08 -12.48
N SER A 109 -5.06 -2.78 -12.61
CA SER A 109 -6.32 -2.17 -13.04
C SER A 109 -6.79 -1.08 -12.06
N LEU A 110 -6.63 -1.31 -10.75
CA LEU A 110 -6.93 -0.30 -9.73
C LEU A 110 -5.97 0.90 -9.82
N ALA A 111 -4.66 0.66 -9.94
CA ALA A 111 -3.68 1.74 -10.10
C ALA A 111 -4.01 2.62 -11.31
N ARG A 112 -4.37 2.04 -12.45
CA ARG A 112 -4.82 2.79 -13.62
C ARG A 112 -6.11 3.58 -13.33
N LYS A 113 -7.12 2.94 -12.74
CA LYS A 113 -8.42 3.55 -12.45
C LYS A 113 -8.31 4.76 -11.52
N TYR A 114 -7.45 4.69 -10.51
CA TYR A 114 -7.29 5.71 -9.48
C TYR A 114 -6.00 6.54 -9.64
N ASN A 115 -5.28 6.38 -10.76
CA ASN A 115 -3.99 7.03 -11.02
C ASN A 115 -2.94 6.82 -9.88
N ALA A 116 -2.92 5.65 -9.26
CA ALA A 116 -1.99 5.33 -8.17
C ALA A 116 -0.65 4.78 -8.68
N MET A 117 0.41 4.97 -7.89
CA MET A 117 1.69 4.29 -8.07
C MET A 117 1.64 2.89 -7.46
N ILE A 118 2.63 2.04 -7.75
CA ILE A 118 2.67 0.64 -7.27
C ILE A 118 4.04 0.31 -6.68
N VAL A 119 4.05 -0.44 -5.58
CA VAL A 119 5.21 -1.23 -5.14
C VAL A 119 5.10 -2.63 -5.74
N GLY A 120 6.13 -3.07 -6.45
CA GLY A 120 6.23 -4.41 -7.05
C GLY A 120 7.31 -5.23 -6.36
N MET A 121 6.91 -6.25 -5.62
CA MET A 121 7.80 -7.11 -4.84
C MET A 121 8.24 -8.32 -5.68
N THR A 122 9.52 -8.68 -5.63
CA THR A 122 10.11 -9.83 -6.33
C THR A 122 9.77 -11.17 -5.67
N ILE A 123 8.51 -11.35 -5.30
CA ILE A 123 7.97 -12.57 -4.71
C ILE A 123 7.33 -13.38 -5.85
N PRO A 124 7.77 -14.62 -6.10
CA PRO A 124 7.15 -15.49 -7.10
C PRO A 124 5.72 -15.88 -6.69
N GLU A 125 4.94 -16.47 -7.61
CA GLU A 125 3.59 -16.97 -7.30
C GLU A 125 3.61 -18.00 -6.15
N LYS A 126 4.69 -18.78 -6.04
CA LYS A 126 4.89 -19.82 -5.02
C LYS A 126 6.32 -19.78 -4.51
N GLY A 127 6.48 -19.95 -3.21
CA GLY A 127 7.79 -20.00 -2.56
C GLY A 127 8.42 -18.61 -2.43
N TYR A 128 9.73 -18.56 -2.63
CA TYR A 128 10.57 -17.38 -2.49
C TYR A 128 11.66 -17.44 -3.55
N ALA A 129 12.05 -16.28 -4.09
CA ALA A 129 13.13 -16.23 -5.05
C ALA A 129 14.46 -16.52 -4.35
N GLU A 130 15.25 -17.46 -4.86
CA GLU A 130 16.47 -17.93 -4.19
C GLU A 130 17.72 -17.15 -4.61
N ASP A 131 17.74 -16.64 -5.84
CA ASP A 131 18.88 -15.94 -6.41
C ASP A 131 18.52 -14.58 -7.03
N VAL A 132 19.56 -13.84 -7.42
CA VAL A 132 19.43 -12.48 -7.95
C VAL A 132 18.78 -12.51 -9.33
N GLU A 133 19.09 -13.53 -10.13
CA GLU A 133 18.59 -13.73 -11.48
C GLU A 133 17.06 -13.92 -11.49
N GLU A 134 16.54 -14.74 -10.57
CA GLU A 134 15.10 -14.95 -10.39
C GLU A 134 14.41 -13.66 -9.95
N LYS A 135 14.97 -12.94 -8.97
CA LYS A 135 14.44 -11.63 -8.55
C LYS A 135 14.40 -10.63 -9.71
N CYS A 136 15.47 -10.55 -10.51
CA CYS A 136 15.52 -9.71 -11.70
C CYS A 136 14.47 -10.13 -12.74
N SER A 137 14.26 -11.44 -12.95
CA SER A 137 13.24 -11.94 -13.88
C SER A 137 11.84 -11.54 -13.44
N ILE A 138 11.50 -11.69 -12.15
CA ILE A 138 10.21 -11.28 -11.60
C ILE A 138 10.02 -9.76 -11.70
N ALA A 139 11.07 -8.97 -11.42
CA ALA A 139 11.02 -7.52 -11.58
C ALA A 139 10.74 -7.09 -13.03
N ILE A 140 11.35 -7.75 -14.01
CA ILE A 140 11.08 -7.51 -15.45
C ILE A 140 9.63 -7.84 -15.77
N GLU A 141 9.12 -8.99 -15.32
CA GLU A 141 7.72 -9.38 -15.54
C GLU A 141 6.75 -8.35 -14.94
N ILE A 142 7.00 -7.91 -13.71
CA ILE A 142 6.22 -6.85 -13.05
C ILE A 142 6.18 -5.57 -13.90
N ILE A 143 7.32 -5.13 -14.43
CA ILE A 143 7.39 -3.92 -15.28
C ILE A 143 6.62 -4.13 -16.59
N GLU A 144 6.79 -5.27 -17.25
CA GLU A 144 6.14 -5.56 -18.53
C GLU A 144 4.62 -5.63 -18.38
N GLN A 145 4.14 -6.28 -17.33
CA GLN A 145 2.71 -6.36 -17.05
C GLN A 145 2.13 -5.01 -16.61
N GLY A 146 2.86 -4.26 -15.78
CA GLY A 146 2.50 -2.89 -15.43
C GLY A 146 2.30 -2.03 -16.68
N LYS A 147 3.26 -2.09 -17.63
CA LYS A 147 3.15 -1.42 -18.93
C LYS A 147 1.93 -1.88 -19.72
N ALA A 148 1.66 -3.19 -19.78
CA ALA A 148 0.50 -3.75 -20.48
C ALA A 148 -0.84 -3.23 -19.89
N CYS A 149 -0.88 -3.00 -18.58
CA CYS A 149 -2.02 -2.38 -17.91
C CYS A 149 -2.08 -0.84 -18.06
N GLY A 150 -1.06 -0.21 -18.65
CA GLY A 150 -0.98 1.23 -18.86
C GLY A 150 -0.34 2.02 -17.71
N ILE A 151 0.47 1.35 -16.88
CA ILE A 151 1.23 1.97 -15.79
C ILE A 151 2.61 2.37 -16.29
N SER A 152 3.03 3.60 -16.00
CA SER A 152 4.38 4.05 -16.35
C SER A 152 5.42 3.30 -15.53
N PRO A 153 6.57 2.89 -16.10
CA PRO A 153 7.68 2.33 -15.33
C PRO A 153 8.18 3.26 -14.22
N SER A 154 8.03 4.58 -14.38
CA SER A 154 8.38 5.57 -13.35
C SER A 154 7.45 5.55 -12.13
N ASP A 155 6.30 4.88 -12.23
CA ASP A 155 5.30 4.75 -11.16
C ASP A 155 5.37 3.39 -10.47
N ILE A 156 6.38 2.57 -10.80
CA ILE A 156 6.61 1.25 -10.21
C ILE A 156 7.88 1.32 -9.36
N PHE A 157 7.71 1.16 -8.05
CA PHE A 157 8.81 0.98 -7.09
C PHE A 157 9.09 -0.52 -6.95
N LEU A 158 10.24 -0.99 -7.40
CA LEU A 158 10.63 -2.39 -7.24
C LEU A 158 11.19 -2.64 -5.83
N ASP A 159 10.67 -3.67 -5.17
CA ASP A 159 11.13 -4.17 -3.87
C ASP A 159 11.79 -5.55 -4.06
N PRO A 160 13.13 -5.65 -3.97
CA PRO A 160 13.91 -6.85 -4.31
C PRO A 160 13.97 -7.90 -3.18
N ILE A 161 12.90 -8.01 -2.38
CA ILE A 161 12.80 -8.91 -1.20
C ILE A 161 13.35 -10.30 -1.47
#